data_AF-A0A3D1R064-F1
#
_entry.id   AF-A0A3D1R064-F1
#
_cell.length_a   1.000
_cell.length_b   1.000
_cell.length_c   1.000
_cell.angle_alpha   90.00
_cell.angle_beta   90.00
_cell.angle_gamma   90.00
#
_symmetry.space_group_name_H-M   'P 1'
#
loop_
_entity.id
_entity.type
_entity.pdbx_description
1 polymer ?
#
loop_
_entity_poly.entity_id
_entity_poly.type
_entity_poly.pdbx_seq_one_letter_code
_entity_poly.pdbx_strand_id
1 'polypeptide(L)'
;TTSAPLSIHALLVDMCDPSIDLRATRSDERRQTPSRWGSSVGARAAINGDFFGYTTYGTVGLAMGSGQRWTDTADNASWALFAAGRDGKISIRPESENLGTTPEAWMREIVGGDPNCLVGGVPQYDTDSHYAERHPRSAVGISRDGKTLILAVVDGRSTSSRGVTTQELGQVLLDLGAWDAMNFDGGGS
;
A
#
# COMPACT_ATOMS: atom_id res chain seq x y z
N THR A 1 3.78 27.93 5.90
CA THR A 1 4.70 27.15 5.04
C THR A 1 5.59 26.35 5.95
N THR A 2 5.51 25.02 5.92
CA THR A 2 6.29 24.16 6.85
C THR A 2 7.76 24.17 6.42
N SER A 3 8.63 24.68 7.29
CA SER A 3 10.07 24.89 7.05
C SER A 3 10.94 23.65 7.27
N ALA A 4 10.33 22.51 7.66
CA ALA A 4 11.06 21.29 7.95
C ALA A 4 11.25 20.45 6.67
N PRO A 5 12.45 19.85 6.44
CA PRO A 5 12.71 18.97 5.30
C PRO A 5 11.72 17.82 5.17
N LEU A 6 11.45 17.42 3.93
CA LEU A 6 10.59 16.28 3.58
C LEU A 6 11.22 15.51 2.42
N SER A 7 11.44 14.21 2.60
CA SER A 7 11.98 13.30 1.60
C SER A 7 10.91 12.29 1.18
N ILE A 8 10.64 12.21 -0.12
CA ILE A 8 9.63 11.34 -0.71
C ILE A 8 10.24 10.64 -1.92
N HIS A 9 10.09 9.32 -1.97
CA HIS A 9 10.40 8.50 -3.13
C HIS A 9 9.09 7.97 -3.69
N ALA A 10 8.87 8.16 -4.99
CA ALA A 10 7.68 7.65 -5.67
C ALA A 10 8.05 6.92 -6.95
N LEU A 11 7.35 5.83 -7.22
CA LEU A 11 7.39 5.08 -8.47
C LEU A 11 6.00 5.14 -9.10
N LEU A 12 5.94 5.67 -10.32
CA LEU A 12 4.73 5.70 -11.15
C LEU A 12 4.88 4.61 -12.21
N VAL A 13 3.91 3.70 -12.27
CA VAL A 13 3.93 2.52 -13.15
C VAL A 13 2.75 2.59 -14.11
N ASP A 14 3.03 2.53 -15.41
CA ASP A 14 2.02 2.41 -16.45
C ASP A 14 1.51 0.96 -16.51
N MET A 15 0.29 0.74 -16.02
CA MET A 15 -0.33 -0.58 -15.98
C MET A 15 -0.83 -1.04 -17.35
N CYS A 16 -0.80 -0.19 -18.37
CA CYS A 16 -1.08 -0.59 -19.74
C CYS A 16 0.13 -1.22 -20.43
N ASP A 17 1.34 -1.11 -19.85
CA ASP A 17 2.53 -1.78 -20.36
C ASP A 17 2.46 -3.29 -20.02
N PRO A 18 2.34 -4.18 -21.02
CA PRO A 18 2.19 -5.61 -20.79
C PRO A 18 3.47 -6.28 -20.24
N SER A 19 4.59 -5.55 -20.16
CA SER A 19 5.83 -6.03 -19.54
C SER A 19 5.85 -5.86 -18.02
N ILE A 20 4.88 -5.12 -17.45
CA ILE A 20 4.76 -4.93 -16.00
C ILE A 20 4.17 -6.18 -15.35
N ASP A 21 4.89 -6.73 -14.37
CA ASP A 21 4.43 -7.77 -13.47
C ASP A 21 4.37 -7.19 -12.04
N LEU A 22 3.20 -7.29 -11.41
CA LEU A 22 3.00 -6.91 -10.02
C LEU A 22 2.91 -8.16 -9.17
N ARG A 23 3.55 -8.12 -8.00
CA ARG A 23 3.60 -9.26 -7.11
C ARG A 23 3.55 -8.82 -5.65
N ALA A 24 2.75 -9.53 -4.87
CA ALA A 24 2.79 -9.55 -3.42
C ALA A 24 3.45 -10.84 -2.92
N THR A 25 3.91 -10.82 -1.69
CA THR A 25 4.52 -11.98 -1.04
C THR A 25 3.51 -13.12 -0.90
N ARG A 26 3.96 -14.36 -1.09
CA ARG A 26 3.22 -15.53 -0.63
C ARG A 26 3.45 -15.75 0.87
N SER A 27 2.60 -16.59 1.47
CA SER A 27 2.68 -16.91 2.90
C SER A 27 3.98 -17.60 3.31
N ASP A 28 4.58 -18.39 2.43
CA ASP A 28 5.89 -19.03 2.61
C ASP A 28 7.08 -18.05 2.43
N GLU A 29 6.82 -16.85 1.93
CA GLU A 29 7.81 -15.81 1.65
C GLU A 29 7.86 -14.71 2.73
N ARG A 30 7.04 -14.83 3.78
CA ARG A 30 6.99 -13.91 4.92
C ARG A 30 8.34 -13.81 5.65
N ARG A 31 8.50 -12.78 6.51
CA ARG A 31 9.72 -12.52 7.34
C ARG A 31 10.96 -12.15 6.53
N GLN A 32 10.79 -11.32 5.52
CA GLN A 32 11.88 -10.79 4.72
C GLN A 32 11.78 -9.28 4.65
N THR A 33 12.92 -8.60 4.57
CA THR A 33 12.95 -7.18 4.22
C THR A 33 12.52 -7.00 2.77
N PRO A 34 11.95 -5.84 2.39
CA PRO A 34 11.62 -5.55 0.99
C PRO A 34 12.80 -5.76 0.03
N SER A 35 14.01 -5.37 0.44
CA SER A 35 15.24 -5.54 -0.35
C SER A 35 15.61 -7.00 -0.59
N ARG A 36 15.52 -7.84 0.45
CA ARG A 36 15.84 -9.27 0.35
C ARG A 36 14.81 -9.99 -0.51
N TRP A 37 13.53 -9.77 -0.26
CA TRP A 37 12.46 -10.40 -1.04
C TRP A 37 12.48 -9.93 -2.49
N GLY A 38 12.58 -8.61 -2.73
CA GLY A 38 12.67 -8.05 -4.07
C GLY A 38 13.83 -8.64 -4.87
N SER A 39 15.02 -8.78 -4.25
CA SER A 39 16.16 -9.45 -4.90
C SER A 39 15.87 -10.92 -5.21
N SER A 40 15.20 -11.65 -4.29
CA SER A 40 14.90 -13.08 -4.47
C SER A 40 13.96 -13.39 -5.62
N VAL A 41 13.08 -12.43 -5.98
CA VAL A 41 12.11 -12.57 -7.08
C VAL A 41 12.52 -11.79 -8.33
N GLY A 42 13.68 -11.14 -8.32
CA GLY A 42 14.17 -10.32 -9.44
C GLY A 42 13.38 -9.02 -9.65
N ALA A 43 12.71 -8.50 -8.61
CA ALA A 43 11.95 -7.26 -8.71
C ALA A 43 12.86 -6.05 -8.97
N ARG A 44 12.41 -5.15 -9.84
CA ARG A 44 13.11 -3.89 -10.11
C ARG A 44 12.96 -2.88 -8.98
N ALA A 45 11.85 -2.94 -8.26
CA ALA A 45 11.55 -2.13 -7.09
C ALA A 45 10.68 -2.95 -6.13
N ALA A 46 10.81 -2.71 -4.82
CA ALA A 46 9.99 -3.32 -3.79
C ALA A 46 9.86 -2.35 -2.61
N ILE A 47 8.67 -2.28 -2.03
CA ILE A 47 8.38 -1.56 -0.78
C ILE A 47 7.75 -2.53 0.22
N ASN A 48 7.67 -2.16 1.49
CA ASN A 48 6.87 -2.90 2.46
C ASN A 48 5.36 -2.75 2.15
N GLY A 49 4.54 -3.62 2.73
CA GLY A 49 3.09 -3.68 2.48
C GLY A 49 2.28 -3.68 3.78
N ASP A 50 1.47 -4.71 3.95
CA ASP A 50 0.48 -4.83 5.03
C ASP A 50 1.09 -4.68 6.44
N PHE A 51 0.25 -4.26 7.38
CA PHE A 51 0.53 -4.36 8.79
C PHE A 51 0.63 -5.83 9.21
N PHE A 52 1.42 -6.13 10.23
CA PHE A 52 1.61 -7.51 10.68
C PHE A 52 1.86 -7.63 12.18
N GLY A 53 1.54 -8.80 12.74
CA GLY A 53 1.89 -9.14 14.12
C GLY A 53 3.34 -9.61 14.25
N TYR A 54 4.11 -9.05 15.19
CA TYR A 54 5.53 -9.36 15.38
C TYR A 54 5.85 -10.82 15.78
N THR A 55 4.91 -11.54 16.38
CA THR A 55 5.13 -12.92 16.83
C THR A 55 4.97 -13.93 15.70
N THR A 56 3.88 -13.83 14.95
CA THR A 56 3.52 -14.80 13.91
C THR A 56 3.93 -14.34 12.52
N TYR A 57 4.05 -13.02 12.31
CA TYR A 57 4.10 -12.36 11.01
C TYR A 57 2.86 -12.68 10.16
N GLY A 58 1.71 -12.84 10.83
CA GLY A 58 0.41 -12.83 10.17
C GLY A 58 0.03 -11.40 9.81
N THR A 59 -0.59 -11.21 8.65
CA THR A 59 -1.06 -9.91 8.19
C THR A 59 -2.34 -9.51 8.93
N VAL A 60 -2.57 -8.21 9.08
CA VAL A 60 -3.80 -7.75 9.75
C VAL A 60 -4.98 -7.70 8.77
N GLY A 61 -4.74 -7.31 7.51
CA GLY A 61 -5.70 -7.40 6.42
C GLY A 61 -5.60 -8.70 5.62
N LEU A 62 -6.47 -8.80 4.60
CA LEU A 62 -6.46 -9.90 3.63
C LEU A 62 -5.17 -9.87 2.79
N ALA A 63 -4.44 -11.00 2.75
CA ALA A 63 -3.21 -11.12 1.98
C ALA A 63 -3.26 -12.26 0.96
N MET A 64 -2.81 -11.96 -0.26
CA MET A 64 -2.73 -12.93 -1.35
C MET A 64 -1.50 -12.61 -2.20
N GLY A 65 -0.71 -13.63 -2.53
CA GLY A 65 0.41 -13.51 -3.45
C GLY A 65 0.36 -14.59 -4.51
N SER A 66 0.59 -14.25 -5.78
CA SER A 66 0.60 -15.19 -6.91
C SER A 66 -0.70 -16.01 -7.04
N GLY A 67 -1.84 -15.43 -6.67
CA GLY A 67 -3.15 -16.08 -6.63
C GLY A 67 -3.37 -17.04 -5.46
N GLN A 68 -2.44 -17.12 -4.51
CA GLN A 68 -2.54 -17.94 -3.31
C GLN A 68 -2.81 -17.05 -2.09
N ARG A 69 -4.00 -17.19 -1.50
CA ARG A 69 -4.34 -16.56 -0.23
C ARG A 69 -3.41 -17.07 0.87
N TRP A 70 -2.99 -16.19 1.76
CA TRP A 70 -2.25 -16.62 2.95
C TRP A 70 -3.12 -17.52 3.84
N THR A 71 -2.48 -18.37 4.64
CA THR A 71 -3.19 -19.36 5.44
C THR A 71 -3.90 -18.77 6.66
N ASP A 72 -3.43 -17.63 7.14
CA ASP A 72 -3.75 -17.00 8.42
C ASP A 72 -4.20 -15.54 8.24
N THR A 73 -5.03 -15.30 7.22
CA THR A 73 -5.53 -13.97 6.84
C THR A 73 -7.03 -13.98 6.51
N ALA A 74 -7.70 -12.85 6.71
CA ALA A 74 -9.10 -12.64 6.34
C ALA A 74 -9.38 -11.16 6.07
N ASP A 75 -10.38 -10.88 5.24
CA ASP A 75 -11.03 -9.56 5.22
C ASP A 75 -12.14 -9.56 6.27
N ASN A 76 -11.91 -8.83 7.36
CA ASN A 76 -12.83 -8.72 8.49
C ASN A 76 -13.58 -7.39 8.51
N ALA A 77 -13.61 -6.65 7.39
CA ALA A 77 -14.23 -5.32 7.30
C ALA A 77 -13.57 -4.28 8.21
N SER A 78 -12.26 -4.42 8.47
CA SER A 78 -11.50 -3.47 9.30
C SER A 78 -10.30 -2.85 8.59
N TRP A 79 -10.07 -3.20 7.32
CA TRP A 79 -8.89 -2.78 6.57
C TRP A 79 -9.28 -2.46 5.14
N ALA A 80 -8.66 -1.43 4.58
CA ALA A 80 -8.66 -1.25 3.14
C ALA A 80 -7.80 -2.33 2.49
N LEU A 81 -8.02 -2.58 1.20
CA LEU A 81 -7.18 -3.48 0.42
C LEU A 81 -6.83 -2.89 -0.93
N PHE A 82 -5.59 -3.13 -1.33
CA PHE A 82 -5.15 -3.01 -2.71
C PHE A 82 -5.15 -4.40 -3.34
N ALA A 83 -5.70 -4.50 -4.54
CA ALA A 83 -5.71 -5.73 -5.32
C ALA A 83 -5.15 -5.49 -6.73
N ALA A 84 -4.37 -6.44 -7.22
CA ALA A 84 -3.88 -6.49 -8.59
C ALA A 84 -4.16 -7.86 -9.23
N GLY A 85 -4.38 -7.85 -10.53
CA GLY A 85 -4.60 -9.02 -11.36
C GLY A 85 -3.77 -9.00 -12.63
N ARG A 86 -4.16 -9.86 -13.59
CA ARG A 86 -3.56 -9.87 -14.92
C ARG A 86 -3.98 -8.64 -15.73
N ASP A 87 -3.26 -8.41 -16.83
CA ASP A 87 -3.58 -7.40 -17.84
C ASP A 87 -3.70 -5.97 -17.26
N GLY A 88 -2.88 -5.67 -16.25
CA GLY A 88 -2.82 -4.36 -15.62
C GLY A 88 -3.99 -4.01 -14.70
N LYS A 89 -4.92 -4.93 -14.45
CA LYS A 89 -6.09 -4.64 -13.62
C LYS A 89 -5.69 -4.42 -12.15
N ILE A 90 -6.00 -3.24 -11.63
CA ILE A 90 -5.75 -2.83 -10.25
C ILE A 90 -6.99 -2.19 -9.61
N SER A 91 -7.12 -2.29 -8.29
CA SER A 91 -8.15 -1.59 -7.52
C SER A 91 -7.71 -1.31 -6.09
N ILE A 92 -8.16 -0.20 -5.53
CA ILE A 92 -8.16 0.05 -4.08
C ILE A 92 -9.61 -0.02 -3.63
N ARG A 93 -9.86 -0.78 -2.56
CA ARG A 93 -11.17 -0.87 -1.91
C ARG A 93 -11.08 -0.30 -0.51
N PRO A 94 -11.99 0.60 -0.11
CA PRO A 94 -12.07 1.03 1.26
C PRO A 94 -12.61 -0.07 2.17
N GLU A 95 -12.39 0.07 3.49
CA GLU A 95 -12.90 -0.82 4.53
C GLU A 95 -14.41 -1.10 4.39
N SER A 96 -15.18 -0.11 3.94
CA SER A 96 -16.63 -0.21 3.72
C SER A 96 -17.03 -1.12 2.54
N GLU A 97 -16.08 -1.53 1.69
CA GLU A 97 -16.29 -2.40 0.52
C GLU A 97 -15.64 -3.80 0.70
N ASN A 98 -15.85 -4.41 1.88
CA ASN A 98 -15.33 -5.74 2.23
C ASN A 98 -15.70 -6.84 1.20
N LEU A 99 -14.72 -7.65 0.79
CA LEU A 99 -14.86 -8.78 -0.17
C LEU A 99 -15.38 -10.09 0.47
N GLY A 100 -15.43 -10.14 1.78
CA GLY A 100 -15.67 -11.32 2.59
C GLY A 100 -14.49 -12.29 2.55
N THR A 101 -14.78 -13.59 2.58
CA THR A 101 -13.75 -14.64 2.64
C THR A 101 -13.21 -15.07 1.28
N THR A 102 -13.75 -14.54 0.17
CA THR A 102 -13.41 -15.01 -1.19
C THR A 102 -13.06 -13.84 -2.11
N PRO A 103 -11.78 -13.66 -2.43
CA PRO A 103 -11.33 -12.73 -3.47
C PRO A 103 -12.05 -12.93 -4.81
N GLU A 104 -12.23 -11.84 -5.56
CA GLU A 104 -12.74 -11.92 -6.92
C GLU A 104 -11.78 -12.73 -7.82
N ALA A 105 -12.31 -13.46 -8.80
CA ALA A 105 -11.53 -14.39 -9.61
C ALA A 105 -10.35 -13.76 -10.39
N TRP A 106 -10.39 -12.44 -10.62
CA TRP A 106 -9.32 -11.72 -11.30
C TRP A 106 -8.14 -11.37 -10.39
N MET A 107 -8.34 -11.36 -9.07
CA MET A 107 -7.34 -10.95 -8.09
C MET A 107 -6.26 -12.02 -7.96
N ARG A 108 -5.00 -11.57 -7.99
CA ARG A 108 -3.81 -12.43 -7.85
C ARG A 108 -2.91 -11.94 -6.73
N GLU A 109 -2.87 -10.64 -6.52
CA GLU A 109 -2.12 -9.99 -5.47
C GLU A 109 -3.09 -9.18 -4.62
N ILE A 110 -3.04 -9.33 -3.29
CA ILE A 110 -3.81 -8.53 -2.34
C ILE A 110 -2.89 -8.14 -1.19
N VAL A 111 -2.90 -6.85 -0.86
CA VAL A 111 -2.17 -6.27 0.26
C VAL A 111 -3.15 -5.40 1.06
N GLY A 112 -3.28 -5.69 2.36
CA GLY A 112 -4.05 -4.86 3.28
C GLY A 112 -3.36 -3.54 3.62
N GLY A 113 -4.11 -2.62 4.19
CA GLY A 113 -3.59 -1.37 4.72
C GLY A 113 -4.70 -0.51 5.30
N ASP A 114 -4.31 0.63 5.87
CA ASP A 114 -5.19 1.53 6.63
C ASP A 114 -4.45 2.84 6.92
N PRO A 115 -5.12 4.01 6.84
CA PRO A 115 -6.43 4.25 6.24
C PRO A 115 -6.36 4.45 4.73
N ASN A 116 -7.52 4.51 4.08
CA ASN A 116 -7.62 5.19 2.78
C ASN A 116 -7.29 6.67 2.98
N CYS A 117 -6.12 7.11 2.53
CA CYS A 117 -5.66 8.48 2.69
C CYS A 117 -6.19 9.41 1.58
N LEU A 118 -6.69 8.86 0.47
CA LEU A 118 -7.30 9.58 -0.64
C LEU A 118 -8.47 8.75 -1.17
N VAL A 119 -9.67 9.34 -1.26
CA VAL A 119 -10.85 8.67 -1.81
C VAL A 119 -11.55 9.62 -2.76
N GLY A 120 -11.76 9.22 -4.01
CA GLY A 120 -12.48 10.03 -4.97
C GLY A 120 -11.84 11.40 -5.21
N GLY A 121 -10.51 11.49 -5.17
CA GLY A 121 -9.75 12.74 -5.28
C GLY A 121 -9.82 13.65 -4.05
N VAL A 122 -10.37 13.18 -2.93
CA VAL A 122 -10.48 13.94 -1.69
C VAL A 122 -9.55 13.33 -0.63
N PRO A 123 -8.50 14.05 -0.18
CA PRO A 123 -7.66 13.59 0.93
C PRO A 123 -8.51 13.38 2.17
N GLN A 124 -8.33 12.24 2.82
CA GLN A 124 -9.12 11.87 4.01
C GLN A 124 -8.46 12.43 5.27
N TYR A 125 -9.28 12.80 6.24
CA TYR A 125 -8.84 13.27 7.54
C TYR A 125 -9.19 12.23 8.59
N ASP A 126 -8.16 11.74 9.28
CA ASP A 126 -8.30 10.79 10.37
C ASP A 126 -7.87 11.46 11.69
N THR A 127 -8.71 11.32 12.71
CA THR A 127 -8.49 11.89 14.05
C THR A 127 -7.77 10.95 15.00
N ASP A 128 -7.57 9.68 14.64
CA ASP A 128 -6.73 8.79 15.44
C ASP A 128 -5.32 9.38 15.53
N SER A 129 -4.78 9.44 16.75
CA SER A 129 -3.45 9.98 17.03
C SER A 129 -2.35 9.41 16.14
N HIS A 130 -2.42 8.10 15.81
CA HIS A 130 -1.42 7.47 14.97
C HIS A 130 -1.43 8.03 13.55
N TYR A 131 -2.58 8.44 13.03
CA TYR A 131 -2.76 8.93 11.66
C TYR A 131 -2.66 10.46 11.55
N ALA A 132 -3.07 11.16 12.60
CA ALA A 132 -2.94 12.61 12.75
C ALA A 132 -1.48 13.04 13.04
N GLU A 133 -0.61 12.14 13.49
CA GLU A 133 0.81 12.38 13.70
C GLU A 133 1.69 12.11 12.47
N ARG A 134 2.83 12.80 12.43
CA ARG A 134 3.81 12.66 11.34
C ARG A 134 4.72 11.46 11.57
N HIS A 135 4.74 10.56 10.60
CA HIS A 135 5.58 9.37 10.61
C HIS A 135 6.19 9.13 9.22
N PRO A 136 7.23 8.27 9.12
CA PRO A 136 7.53 7.63 7.85
C PRO A 136 6.32 6.81 7.40
N ARG A 137 5.99 6.86 6.11
CA ARG A 137 4.80 6.19 5.54
C ARG A 137 5.19 5.47 4.26
N SER A 138 4.57 4.33 4.02
CA SER A 138 4.53 3.70 2.70
C SER A 138 3.09 3.69 2.22
N ALA A 139 2.88 3.76 0.91
CA ALA A 139 1.54 3.91 0.37
C ALA A 139 1.42 3.39 -1.06
N VAL A 140 0.17 3.14 -1.45
CA VAL A 140 -0.23 2.88 -2.82
C VAL A 140 -1.34 3.82 -3.24
N GLY A 141 -1.26 4.32 -4.47
CA GLY A 141 -2.31 5.11 -5.12
C GLY A 141 -2.59 4.60 -6.53
N ILE A 142 -3.80 4.85 -7.02
CA ILE A 142 -4.24 4.51 -8.38
C ILE A 142 -4.82 5.75 -9.07
N SER A 143 -4.53 5.93 -10.36
CA SER A 143 -5.15 7.02 -11.14
C SER A 143 -6.65 6.80 -11.33
N ARG A 144 -7.38 7.88 -11.65
CA ARG A 144 -8.84 7.83 -11.85
C ARG A 144 -9.30 6.84 -12.93
N ASP A 145 -8.48 6.63 -13.95
CA ASP A 145 -8.75 5.68 -15.03
C ASP A 145 -8.23 4.26 -14.76
N GLY A 146 -7.60 4.04 -13.60
CA GLY A 146 -7.05 2.75 -13.18
C GLY A 146 -5.81 2.30 -13.98
N LYS A 147 -5.17 3.20 -14.74
CA LYS A 147 -4.05 2.86 -15.62
C LYS A 147 -2.67 3.18 -15.04
N THR A 148 -2.60 3.97 -13.98
CA THR A 148 -1.34 4.29 -13.29
C THR A 148 -1.39 3.78 -11.87
N LEU A 149 -0.39 2.98 -11.49
CA LEU A 149 -0.10 2.63 -10.11
C LEU A 149 0.97 3.58 -9.57
N ILE A 150 0.79 4.05 -8.34
CA ILE A 150 1.75 4.90 -7.64
C ILE A 150 2.16 4.18 -6.36
N LEU A 151 3.44 3.87 -6.21
CA LEU A 151 4.03 3.42 -4.95
C LEU A 151 4.83 4.57 -4.36
N ALA A 152 4.60 4.90 -3.10
CA ALA A 152 5.29 6.00 -2.43
C ALA A 152 5.86 5.55 -1.08
N VAL A 153 7.06 6.04 -0.79
CA VAL A 153 7.70 5.93 0.53
C VAL A 153 8.11 7.34 0.96
N VAL A 154 7.69 7.73 2.16
CA VAL A 154 8.01 8.99 2.80
C VAL A 154 8.90 8.69 3.99
N ASP A 155 10.10 9.25 4.01
CA ASP A 155 10.99 9.13 5.17
C ASP A 155 10.43 9.95 6.35
N GLY A 156 10.79 9.61 7.58
CA GLY A 156 10.38 10.36 8.77
C GLY A 156 11.29 10.09 9.96
N ARG A 157 10.94 10.65 11.13
CA ARG A 157 11.68 10.46 12.40
C ARG A 157 13.18 10.81 12.29
N SER A 158 13.53 11.74 11.41
CA SER A 158 14.90 12.18 11.19
C SER A 158 14.96 13.68 10.95
N THR A 159 16.16 14.26 11.02
CA THR A 159 16.38 15.67 10.69
C THR A 159 16.30 15.94 9.18
N SER A 160 16.45 14.90 8.35
CA SER A 160 16.36 14.97 6.89
C SER A 160 14.95 14.80 6.36
N SER A 161 14.02 14.25 7.15
CA SER A 161 12.60 14.21 6.79
C SER A 161 11.68 14.21 8.01
N ARG A 162 10.73 15.14 8.01
CA ARG A 162 9.73 15.32 9.06
C ARG A 162 8.64 14.25 9.09
N GLY A 163 8.54 13.40 8.06
CA GLY A 163 7.40 12.50 7.86
C GLY A 163 6.12 13.24 7.46
N VAL A 164 5.02 12.50 7.36
CA VAL A 164 3.70 13.04 7.01
C VAL A 164 2.60 12.44 7.87
N THR A 165 1.53 13.21 8.08
CA THR A 165 0.23 12.66 8.52
C THR A 165 -0.40 11.88 7.37
N THR A 166 -1.41 11.05 7.64
CA THR A 166 -2.13 10.34 6.55
C THR A 166 -2.88 11.29 5.63
N GLN A 167 -3.38 12.42 6.15
CA GLN A 167 -3.97 13.47 5.32
C GLN A 167 -2.93 14.11 4.39
N GLU A 168 -1.74 14.46 4.91
CA GLU A 168 -0.64 14.98 4.08
C GLU A 168 -0.20 13.94 3.04
N LEU A 169 -0.17 12.66 3.39
CA LEU A 169 0.10 11.56 2.45
C LEU A 169 -0.94 11.49 1.33
N GLY A 170 -2.22 11.62 1.67
CA GLY A 170 -3.32 11.69 0.70
C GLY A 170 -3.15 12.85 -0.28
N GLN A 171 -2.77 14.02 0.22
CA GLN A 171 -2.46 15.17 -0.62
C GLN A 171 -1.24 14.93 -1.52
N VAL A 172 -0.17 14.34 -1.00
CA VAL A 172 1.02 13.96 -1.79
C VAL A 172 0.62 13.02 -2.94
N LEU A 173 -0.19 12.00 -2.67
CA LEU A 173 -0.61 11.04 -3.69
C LEU A 173 -1.54 11.68 -4.72
N LEU A 174 -2.43 12.58 -4.30
CA LEU A 174 -3.25 13.38 -5.20
C LEU A 174 -2.38 14.24 -6.14
N ASP A 175 -1.35 14.90 -5.60
CA ASP A 175 -0.42 15.72 -6.37
C ASP A 175 0.42 14.88 -7.36
N LEU A 176 0.66 13.60 -7.05
CA LEU A 176 1.30 12.62 -7.92
C LEU A 176 0.35 12.01 -8.98
N GLY A 177 -0.95 12.31 -8.92
CA GLY A 177 -1.95 11.87 -9.90
C GLY A 177 -2.83 10.71 -9.47
N ALA A 178 -2.79 10.29 -8.19
CA ALA A 178 -3.75 9.34 -7.66
C ALA A 178 -5.15 9.95 -7.56
N TRP A 179 -6.16 9.09 -7.64
CA TRP A 179 -7.56 9.39 -7.40
C TRP A 179 -8.07 8.67 -6.15
N ASP A 180 -7.62 7.42 -5.96
CA ASP A 180 -7.80 6.68 -4.72
C ASP A 180 -6.41 6.24 -4.23
N ALA A 181 -6.22 6.26 -2.91
CA ALA A 181 -4.97 5.84 -2.29
C ALA A 181 -5.17 5.34 -0.86
N MET A 182 -4.25 4.51 -0.41
CA MET A 182 -4.24 3.97 0.95
C MET A 182 -2.83 3.89 1.51
N ASN A 183 -2.76 4.01 2.83
CA ASN A 183 -1.54 3.85 3.60
C ASN A 183 -1.25 2.36 3.86
N PHE A 184 0.01 1.98 3.70
CA PHE A 184 0.56 0.70 4.13
C PHE A 184 1.23 0.84 5.49
N ASP A 185 1.79 -0.26 6.02
CA ASP A 185 2.59 -0.17 7.24
C ASP A 185 3.72 0.86 7.06
N GLY A 186 4.03 1.59 8.13
CA GLY A 186 4.96 2.70 8.12
C GLY A 186 5.99 2.58 9.23
N GLY A 187 6.73 3.65 9.49
CA GLY A 187 7.72 3.63 10.56
C GLY A 187 9.00 2.89 10.16
N GLY A 188 9.32 1.79 10.86
CA GLY A 188 10.61 1.10 10.77
C GLY A 188 10.56 -0.27 10.08
N SER A 189 9.46 -0.54 9.38
CA SER A 189 9.10 -1.83 8.77
C SER A 189 9.90 -2.18 7.52
#